data_AF-A0A5C8MAP1-F1
#
_entry.id   AF-A0A5C8MAP1-F1
#
_cell.length_a   1.000
_cell.length_b   1.000
_cell.length_c   1.000
_cell.angle_alpha   90.00
_cell.angle_beta   90.00
_cell.angle_gamma   90.00
#
_symmetry.space_group_name_H-M   'P 1'
#
loop_
_entity.id
_entity.type
_entity.pdbx_description
1 polymer ?
#
loop_
_entity_poly.entity_id
_entity_poly.type
_entity_poly.pdbx_seq_one_letter_code
_entity_poly.pdbx_strand_id
1 'polypeptide(L)' 'MYFCIKQQLNGLTKEEYLTLRELCHIAKNMYNVGLYNVRQYYFEHKEFLNYEKNYHLAKTNENYKLLNSNMAQQILKKV' A
#
# COMPACT_ATOMS: atom_id res chain seq x y z
N MET A 1 -7.94 -18.66 9.03
CA MET A 1 -6.79 -17.84 9.46
C MET A 1 -5.78 -17.91 8.32
N TYR A 2 -5.59 -16.85 7.53
CA TYR A 2 -4.59 -16.88 6.47
C TYR A 2 -3.22 -17.06 7.11
N PHE A 3 -2.50 -18.13 6.76
CA PHE A 3 -1.14 -18.36 7.19
C PHE A 3 -0.27 -17.22 6.66
N CYS A 4 0.05 -16.23 7.50
CA CYS A 4 1.09 -15.27 7.14
C CYS A 4 2.39 -16.05 6.99
N ILE A 5 2.93 -16.08 5.77
CA ILE A 5 4.29 -16.56 5.50
C ILE A 5 5.22 -15.73 6.38
N LYS A 6 5.84 -16.37 7.37
CA LYS A 6 6.86 -15.73 8.21
C LYS A 6 8.21 -15.93 7.51
N GLN A 7 8.67 -14.91 6.80
CA GLN A 7 10.03 -14.90 6.28
C GLN A 7 11.00 -14.78 7.47
N GLN A 8 12.00 -15.66 7.54
CA GLN A 8 13.11 -15.47 8.49
C GLN A 8 13.98 -14.33 7.97
N LEU A 9 13.96 -13.20 8.66
CA LEU A 9 14.78 -12.03 8.37
C LEU A 9 16.05 -12.09 9.22
N ASN A 10 16.98 -12.96 8.81
CA ASN A 10 18.26 -13.12 9.49
C ASN A 10 19.20 -11.95 9.14
N GLY A 11 20.01 -11.50 10.10
CA GLY A 11 21.05 -10.48 9.87
C GLY A 11 20.60 -9.02 10.03
N LEU A 12 19.34 -8.77 10.44
CA LEU A 12 18.89 -7.43 10.80
C LEU A 12 19.16 -7.14 12.28
N THR A 13 19.54 -5.90 12.58
CA THR A 13 19.46 -5.35 13.92
C THR A 13 18.00 -5.20 14.36
N LYS A 14 17.79 -5.03 15.67
CA LYS A 14 16.43 -4.83 16.23
C LYS A 14 15.74 -3.61 15.62
N GLU A 15 16.47 -2.52 15.40
CA GLU A 15 15.93 -1.26 14.87
C GLU A 15 15.53 -1.40 13.40
N GLU A 16 16.34 -2.06 12.58
CA GLU A 16 16.02 -2.34 11.17
C GLU A 16 14.79 -3.25 11.06
N TYR A 17 14.69 -4.27 11.92
CA TYR A 17 13.50 -5.13 11.98
C TYR A 17 12.23 -4.33 12.31
N LEU A 18 12.30 -3.45 13.32
CA LEU A 18 11.15 -2.62 13.70
C LEU A 18 10.76 -1.64 12.58
N THR A 19 11.74 -1.02 11.95
CA THR A 19 11.54 -0.13 10.79
C THR A 19 10.86 -0.87 9.64
N LEU A 20 11.36 -2.05 9.29
CA LEU A 20 10.76 -2.86 8.23
C LEU A 20 9.32 -3.28 8.57
N ARG A 21 9.06 -3.64 9.83
CA ARG A 21 7.73 -4.00 10.30
C ARG A 21 6.76 -2.82 10.14
N GLU A 22 7.17 -1.61 10.50
CA GLU A 22 6.37 -0.40 10.31
C GLU A 22 6.12 -0.11 8.83
N LEU A 23 7.15 -0.21 7.98
CA LEU A 23 7.00 -0.06 6.53
C LEU A 23 5.99 -1.07 5.95
N CYS A 24 6.00 -2.33 6.40
CA CYS A 24 5.02 -3.32 5.99
C CYS A 24 3.59 -2.94 6.41
N HIS A 25 3.41 -2.39 7.61
CA HIS A 25 2.10 -1.91 8.06
C HIS A 25 1.59 -0.74 7.21
N ILE A 26 2.44 0.24 6.92
CA ILE A 26 2.09 1.39 6.07
C ILE A 26 1.81 0.90 4.64
N ALA A 27 2.60 -0.04 4.11
CA ALA A 27 2.39 -0.62 2.79
C ALA A 27 1.03 -1.33 2.66
N LYS A 28 0.63 -2.13 3.67
CA LYS A 28 -0.70 -2.73 3.75
C LYS A 28 -1.79 -1.66 3.74
N ASN A 29 -1.63 -0.59 4.52
CA ASN A 29 -2.61 0.49 4.55
C ASN A 29 -2.70 1.22 3.21
N MET A 30 -1.57 1.42 2.53
CA MET A 30 -1.52 2.01 1.19
C MET A 30 -2.29 1.17 0.16
N TYR A 31 -2.18 -0.16 0.20
CA TYR A 31 -2.97 -1.05 -0.63
C TYR A 31 -4.48 -0.87 -0.36
N ASN A 32 -4.87 -0.80 0.91
CA ASN A 32 -6.27 -0.57 1.29
C ASN A 32 -6.80 0.77 0.80
N VAL A 33 -5.99 1.84 0.82
CA VAL A 33 -6.34 3.15 0.25
C VAL A 33 -6.62 3.02 -1.24
N GLY A 34 -5.72 2.37 -1.98
CA GLY A 34 -5.91 2.14 -3.41
C GLY A 34 -7.18 1.35 -3.71
N LEU A 35 -7.42 0.25 -2.97
CA LEU A 35 -8.61 -0.59 -3.14
C LEU A 35 -9.90 0.16 -2.78
N TYR A 36 -9.86 0.99 -1.73
CA TYR A 36 -10.96 1.85 -1.36
C TYR A 36 -11.32 2.82 -2.48
N ASN A 37 -10.33 3.51 -3.06
CA ASN A 37 -10.54 4.43 -4.18
C ASN A 37 -11.20 3.74 -5.38
N VAL A 38 -10.71 2.55 -5.75
CA VAL A 38 -11.29 1.74 -6.83
C VAL A 38 -12.75 1.41 -6.53
N ARG A 39 -13.05 0.98 -5.31
CA ARG A 39 -14.41 0.62 -4.91
C ARG A 39 -15.36 1.82 -4.91
N GLN A 40 -14.93 2.96 -4.38
CA GLN A 40 -15.75 4.19 -4.38
C GLN A 40 -16.04 4.63 -5.81
N TYR A 41 -15.02 4.66 -6.67
CA TYR A 41 -15.17 5.03 -8.07
C TYR A 41 -16.14 4.09 -8.80
N TYR A 42 -16.02 2.79 -8.59
CA TYR A 42 -16.94 1.81 -9.18
C TYR A 42 -18.39 2.00 -8.71
N PHE A 43 -18.61 2.32 -7.44
CA PHE A 43 -19.98 2.53 -6.95
C PHE A 43 -20.66 3.73 -7.60
N GLU A 44 -19.91 4.80 -7.82
CA GLU A 44 -20.40 6.04 -8.43
C GLU A 44 -20.49 5.97 -9.96
N HIS A 45 -19.47 5.42 -10.63
CA HIS A 45 -19.32 5.48 -12.09
C HIS A 45 -19.63 4.15 -12.80
N LYS A 46 -19.75 3.05 -12.05
CA LYS A 46 -19.86 1.66 -12.57
C LYS A 46 -18.68 1.22 -13.45
N GLU A 47 -17.53 1.89 -13.30
CA GLU A 47 -16.30 1.63 -14.04
C GLU A 47 -15.13 1.33 -13.11
N PHE A 48 -14.11 0.64 -13.64
CA PHE A 48 -12.88 0.37 -12.90
C PHE A 48 -11.96 1.60 -12.90
N LEU A 49 -11.46 1.97 -11.73
CA LEU A 49 -10.47 3.04 -11.58
C LEU A 49 -9.08 2.51 -11.91
N ASN A 50 -8.54 2.91 -13.07
CA ASN A 50 -7.19 2.52 -13.45
C ASN A 50 -6.10 3.10 -12.53
N TYR A 51 -4.91 2.50 -12.58
CA TYR A 51 -3.76 2.89 -11.77
C TYR A 51 -3.41 4.38 -11.89
N GLU A 52 -3.36 4.93 -13.11
CA GLU A 52 -2.94 6.33 -13.32
C GLU A 52 -3.85 7.31 -12.56
N LYS A 53 -5.18 7.12 -12.68
CA LYS A 53 -6.15 7.93 -11.92
C LYS A 53 -6.04 7.67 -10.42
N ASN A 54 -5.90 6.42 -10.00
CA ASN A 54 -5.81 6.06 -8.58
C ASN A 54 -4.56 6.65 -7.91
N TYR A 55 -3.42 6.63 -8.59
CA TYR A 55 -2.18 7.24 -8.13
C TYR A 55 -2.35 8.74 -7.83
N HIS A 56 -2.99 9.49 -8.73
CA HIS A 56 -3.24 10.91 -8.51
C HIS A 56 -4.11 11.17 -7.26
N LEU A 57 -5.14 10.35 -7.03
CA LEU A 57 -5.99 10.45 -5.84
C LEU A 57 -5.25 10.07 -4.56
N ALA A 58 -4.45 9.00 -4.62
CA ALA A 58 -3.70 8.47 -3.49
C ALA A 58 -2.57 9.39 -3.01
N LYS A 59 -2.05 10.28 -3.87
CA LYS A 59 -0.89 11.13 -3.59
C LYS A 59 -1.06 12.09 -2.39
N THR A 60 -2.30 12.46 -2.07
CA THR A 60 -2.62 13.31 -0.91
C THR A 60 -2.67 12.54 0.40
N ASN A 61 -2.79 11.20 0.34
CA ASN A 61 -2.93 10.33 1.51
C ASN A 61 -1.65 10.30 2.36
N GLU A 62 -1.83 10.22 3.67
CA GLU A 62 -0.72 10.16 4.62
C GLU A 62 0.18 8.93 4.42
N ASN A 63 -0.41 7.75 4.18
CA ASN A 63 0.38 6.52 3.92
C ASN A 63 1.24 6.65 2.66
N TYR A 64 0.75 7.38 1.65
CA TYR A 64 1.53 7.65 0.45
C TYR A 64 2.74 8.54 0.76
N LYS A 65 2.57 9.55 1.63
CA LYS A 65 3.65 10.48 2.03
C LYS A 65 4.67 9.82 2.96
N LEU A 66 4.22 8.89 3.82
CA LEU A 66 5.09 8.15 4.74
C LEU A 66 5.94 7.11 4.00
N LEU A 67 5.45 6.56 2.89
CA LEU A 67 6.23 5.68 2.02
C LEU A 67 7.06 6.49 1.03
N ASN A 68 8.16 5.89 0.57
CA ASN A 68 8.81 6.37 -0.64
C ASN A 68 7.83 6.28 -1.82
N SER A 69 7.79 7.33 -2.66
CA SER A 69 6.87 7.42 -3.81
C SER A 69 6.94 6.20 -4.74
N ASN A 70 8.12 5.63 -4.95
CA ASN A 70 8.28 4.45 -5.79
C ASN A 70 7.57 3.23 -5.19
N MET A 71 7.69 3.01 -3.87
CA MET A 71 7.03 1.90 -3.19
C MET A 71 5.50 2.06 -3.23
N ALA A 72 5.00 3.26 -2.93
CA ALA A 72 3.56 3.53 -2.95
C ALA A 72 2.96 3.29 -4.35
N GLN A 73 3.64 3.72 -5.41
CA GLN A 73 3.22 3.46 -6.79
C GLN A 73 3.24 1.97 -7.14
N GLN A 74 4.27 1.21 -6.73
CA GLN A 74 4.32 -0.23 -6.98
C GLN A 74 3.19 -0.97 -6.27
N ILE A 75 2.82 -0.54 -5.05
CA ILE A 75 1.67 -1.09 -4.32
C ILE A 75 0.37 -0.81 -5.08
N LEU A 76 0.16 0.43 -5.54
CA LEU A 76 -1.03 0.81 -6.30
C LEU A 76 -1.16 0.08 -7.65
N LYS A 77 -0.04 -0.32 -8.28
CA LYS A 77 -0.05 -1.16 -9.49
C LYS A 77 -0.52 -2.60 -9.23
N LYS A 78 -0.58 -3.03 -7.96
CA LYS A 78 -1.04 -4.37 -7.55
C LYS A 78 -2.48 -4.38 -7.04
N VAL A 79 -3.10 -3.21 -6.88
CA VAL A 79 -4.52 -3.04 -6.55
C VAL A 79 -5.37 -3.34 -7.78
#